data_AF-A0A2E2CYE4-F1
#
_entry.id   AF-A0A2E2CYE4-F1
#
_cell.length_a   1.000
_cell.length_b   1.000
_cell.length_c   1.000
_cell.angle_alpha   90.00
_cell.angle_beta   90.00
_cell.angle_gamma   90.00
#
_symmetry.space_group_name_H-M   'P 1'
#
loop_
_entity.id
_entity.type
_entity.pdbx_description
1 polymer ?
#
loop_
_entity_poly.entity_id
_entity_poly.type
_entity_poly.pdbx_seq_one_letter_code
_entity_poly.pdbx_strand_id
1 'polypeptide(L)' 'MAFEEYKAEISLLLSQISGDPGNAHEIQMRLHTLFGTMRAEGLPVPEDLKTLEAELEESFGPAAPKT' A
#
# COMPACT_ATOMS: atom_id res chain seq x y z
N MET A 1 -1.21 -19.32 -0.69
CA MET A 1 -0.61 -19.08 -2.01
C MET A 1 -0.85 -17.61 -2.35
N ALA A 2 -2.02 -17.18 -2.85
CA ALA A 2 -2.28 -15.75 -3.15
C ALA A 2 -2.05 -14.75 -1.98
N PHE A 3 -2.61 -15.01 -0.78
CA PHE A 3 -2.44 -14.08 0.36
C PHE A 3 -0.99 -13.94 0.84
N GLU A 4 -0.20 -15.01 0.77
CA GLU A 4 1.21 -14.97 1.16
C GLU A 4 2.07 -14.24 0.13
N GLU A 5 1.71 -14.33 -1.16
CA GLU A 5 2.33 -13.54 -2.23
C GLU A 5 2.09 -12.04 -2.03
N TYR A 6 0.85 -11.65 -1.70
CA TYR A 6 0.52 -10.26 -1.36
C TYR A 6 1.33 -9.76 -0.16
N LYS A 7 1.46 -10.55 0.91
CA LYS A 7 2.30 -10.16 2.06
C LYS A 7 3.76 -9.96 1.69
N ALA A 8 4.32 -10.82 0.84
CA ALA A 8 5.70 -10.70 0.39
C ALA A 8 5.90 -9.41 -0.42
N GLU A 9 4.98 -9.10 -1.32
CA GLU A 9 5.00 -7.88 -2.13
C GLU A 9 4.85 -6.62 -1.27
N ILE A 10 3.91 -6.63 -0.32
CA ILE A 10 3.73 -5.54 0.66
C ILE A 10 5.02 -5.33 1.45
N SER A 11 5.60 -6.41 2.00
CA SER A 11 6.84 -6.32 2.80
C SER A 11 8.01 -5.74 1.98
N LEU A 12 8.11 -6.11 0.71
CA LEU A 12 9.11 -5.57 -0.21
C LEU A 12 8.91 -4.06 -0.40
N LEU A 13 7.69 -3.63 -0.69
CA LEU A 13 7.31 -2.23 -0.87
C LEU A 13 7.61 -1.41 0.39
N LEU A 14 7.30 -1.93 1.58
CA LEU A 14 7.61 -1.27 2.85
C LEU A 14 9.11 -1.13 3.10
N SER A 15 9.91 -2.12 2.71
CA SER A 15 11.37 -1.99 2.86
C SER A 15 11.95 -0.87 1.97
N GLN A 16 11.30 -0.58 0.85
CA GLN A 16 11.73 0.44 -0.11
C GLN A 16 11.31 1.86 0.30
N ILE A 17 10.33 2.00 1.20
CA ILE A 17 9.76 3.29 1.59
C ILE A 17 10.73 4.17 2.39
N SER A 18 11.68 3.54 3.08
CA SER A 18 12.66 4.19 3.96
C SER A 18 13.79 4.91 3.21
N GLY A 19 13.82 4.86 1.88
CA GLY A 19 14.93 5.37 1.07
C GLY A 19 14.87 6.85 0.73
N ASP A 20 13.80 7.30 0.08
CA ASP A 20 13.66 8.66 -0.45
C ASP A 20 12.16 9.08 -0.53
N PRO A 21 11.80 10.33 -0.20
CA PRO A 21 10.41 10.80 -0.22
C PRO A 21 9.74 10.73 -1.60
N GLY A 22 10.48 10.82 -2.71
CA GLY A 22 9.91 10.63 -4.05
C GLY A 22 9.49 9.18 -4.31
N ASN A 23 10.27 8.23 -3.79
CA ASN A 23 9.95 6.81 -3.87
C ASN A 23 8.77 6.44 -2.96
N ALA A 24 8.66 7.09 -1.79
CA ALA A 24 7.60 6.81 -0.84
C ALA A 24 6.19 7.06 -1.40
N HIS A 25 6.00 8.14 -2.18
CA HIS A 25 4.71 8.39 -2.85
C HIS A 25 4.41 7.35 -3.95
N GLU A 26 5.41 6.91 -4.72
CA GLU A 26 5.22 5.85 -5.70
C GLU A 26 4.84 4.52 -5.04
N ILE A 27 5.50 4.19 -3.94
CA ILE A 27 5.23 3.00 -3.12
C ILE A 27 3.81 3.07 -2.54
N GLN A 28 3.39 4.23 -2.05
CA GLN A 28 2.03 4.45 -1.57
C GLN A 28 0.98 4.14 -2.66
N MET A 29 1.17 4.63 -3.89
CA MET A 29 0.26 4.35 -5.01
C MET A 29 0.19 2.85 -5.34
N ARG A 30 1.34 2.17 -5.29
CA ARG A 30 1.42 0.72 -5.51
C ARG A 30 0.68 -0.05 -4.40
N LEU A 31 0.89 0.31 -3.12
CA LEU A 31 0.19 -0.28 -1.99
C LEU A 31 -1.33 -0.08 -2.10
N HIS A 32 -1.78 1.13 -2.45
CA HIS A 32 -3.20 1.42 -2.66
C HIS A 32 -3.84 0.54 -3.73
N THR A 33 -3.17 0.41 -4.88
CA THR A 33 -3.60 -0.45 -5.98
C THR A 33 -3.66 -1.92 -5.53
N LEU A 34 -2.63 -2.38 -4.82
CA LEU A 34 -2.54 -3.74 -4.31
C LEU A 34 -3.67 -4.06 -3.34
N PHE A 35 -3.97 -3.16 -2.40
CA PHE A 35 -5.11 -3.30 -1.47
C PHE A 35 -6.45 -3.24 -2.20
N GLY A 36 -6.56 -2.45 -3.27
CA GLY A 36 -7.71 -2.45 -4.17
C GLY A 36 -7.95 -3.82 -4.80
N THR A 37 -6.90 -4.43 -5.37
CA THR A 37 -6.95 -5.77 -5.97
C THR A 37 -7.29 -6.83 -4.93
N MET A 38 -6.64 -6.82 -3.75
CA MET A 38 -6.95 -7.76 -2.66
C MET A 38 -8.43 -7.69 -2.27
N ARG A 39 -8.98 -6.48 -2.10
CA ARG A 39 -10.40 -6.28 -1.81
C ARG A 39 -11.30 -6.80 -2.93
N ALA A 40 -10.92 -6.58 -4.19
CA ALA A 40 -11.66 -7.08 -5.36
C ALA A 40 -11.67 -8.61 -5.46
N GLU A 41 -10.59 -9.27 -5.03
CA GLU A 41 -10.49 -10.73 -4.94
C GLU A 41 -11.16 -11.32 -3.69
N GLY A 42 -11.77 -10.48 -2.84
CA GLY A 42 -12.42 -10.91 -1.60
C GLY A 42 -11.45 -11.23 -0.46
N LEU A 43 -10.19 -10.78 -0.56
CA LEU A 43 -9.19 -10.93 0.49
C LEU A 43 -9.31 -9.79 1.51
N PRO A 44 -9.31 -10.11 2.82
CA PRO A 44 -9.30 -9.08 3.85
C PRO A 44 -7.95 -8.36 3.88
N VAL A 45 -7.98 -7.04 3.89
CA VAL A 45 -6.80 -6.21 4.17
C VAL A 45 -6.65 -6.06 5.69
N PRO A 46 -5.53 -6.52 6.29
CA PRO A 46 -5.21 -6.34 7.71
C PRO A 46 -5.34 -4.88 8.16
N GLU A 47 -5.74 -4.67 9.42
CA GLU A 47 -5.88 -3.32 9.99
C GLU A 47 -4.55 -2.56 10.02
N ASP A 48 -3.45 -3.22 10.35
CA ASP A 48 -2.10 -2.62 10.36
C ASP A 48 -1.76 -1.97 9.02
N LEU A 49 -2.16 -2.59 7.91
CA LEU A 49 -1.92 -2.08 6.56
C LEU A 49 -2.85 -0.94 6.16
N LYS A 50 -4.08 -0.92 6.68
CA LYS A 50 -4.99 0.23 6.53
C LYS A 50 -4.49 1.45 7.29
N THR A 51 -3.99 1.23 8.51
CA THR A 51 -3.38 2.29 9.32
C THR A 51 -2.20 2.89 8.58
N LEU A 52 -1.30 2.05 8.06
CA LEU A 52 -0.19 2.51 7.25
C LEU A 52 -0.65 3.28 6.00
N GLU A 53 -1.64 2.78 5.25
CA GLU A 53 -2.19 3.50 4.07
C GLU A 53 -2.66 4.90 4.45
N ALA A 54 -3.35 5.04 5.59
CA ALA A 54 -3.79 6.32 6.12
C ALA A 54 -2.62 7.22 6.54
N GLU A 55 -1.62 6.69 7.25
CA GLU A 55 -0.42 7.45 7.65
C GLU A 55 0.37 7.97 6.44
N LEU A 56 0.43 7.16 5.37
CA LEU A 56 1.04 7.57 4.11
C LEU A 56 0.19 8.62 3.40
N GLU A 57 -1.14 8.51 3.40
CA GLU A 57 -2.03 9.56 2.87
C GLU A 57 -1.92 10.88 3.65
N GLU A 58 -1.74 10.84 4.96
CA GLU A 58 -1.50 12.04 5.76
C GLU A 58 -0.13 12.67 5.45
N SER A 59 0.87 11.84 5.18
CA SER A 59 2.24 12.30 4.91
C SER A 59 2.44 12.82 3.48
N PHE A 60 1.83 12.17 2.49
CA PHE A 60 2.08 12.41 1.06
C PHE A 60 0.84 12.93 0.30
N GLY A 61 -0.32 12.96 0.94
CA GLY A 61 -1.60 13.25 0.28
C GLY A 61 -2.26 12.00 -0.29
N PRO A 62 -3.47 12.14 -0.88
CA PRO A 62 -4.24 11.01 -1.37
C PRO A 62 -3.52 10.27 -2.50
N ALA A 63 -3.43 8.95 -2.40
CA ALA A 63 -2.75 8.09 -3.37
C ALA A 63 -3.43 8.04 -4.75
N ALA A 64 -4.71 8.40 -4.81
CA ALA A 64 -5.47 8.51 -6.04
C ALA A 64 -5.98 9.95 -6.23
N PRO A 65 -5.95 10.50 -7.45
CA PRO A 65 -6.62 11.77 -7.73
C PRO A 65 -8.13 11.57 -7.50
N LYS A 66 -8.70 12.36 -6.59
CA LYS A 66 -10.16 12.43 -6.39
C LYS A 66 -10.78 12.90 -7.70
N THR A 67 -11.31 11.97 -8.49
CA THR A 67 -11.98 12.25 -9.76
C THR A 67 -13.44 12.59 -9.50
#